data_AF-A0A2K9EPX8-F1
#
_entry.id   AF-A0A2K9EPX8-F1
#
_cell.length_a   1.000
_cell.length_b   1.000
_cell.length_c   1.000
_cell.angle_alpha   90.00
_cell.angle_beta   90.00
_cell.angle_gamma   90.00
#
_symmetry.space_group_name_H-M   'P 1'
#
loop_
_entity.id
_entity.type
_entity.pdbx_description
1 polymer ?
#
loop_
_entity_poly.entity_id
_entity_poly.type
_entity_poly.pdbx_seq_one_letter_code
_entity_poly.pdbx_strand_id
1 'polypeptide(L)'
;MQFVFFYLSIAAILIVLGIVSIYKPLDFRCFVIAITTTACSLVYETILGEYYGLYYYINEKDSIIYIVLSGILLYPALNVIYVLFLPKEIKKAFVYTVFWMATMIIFEYVSLLTKTIVFTGWKPMPWSLITYIGTYLWVYTLYKFMERKKYFQESY
;
A
#
# COMPACT_ATOMS: atom_id res chain seq x y z
N MET A 1 12.31 -8.32 -17.90
CA MET A 1 12.46 -8.32 -16.42
C MET A 1 11.37 -7.49 -15.74
N GLN A 2 11.07 -6.27 -16.20
CA GLN A 2 9.99 -5.40 -15.70
C GLN A 2 8.65 -6.12 -15.48
N PHE A 3 8.08 -6.69 -16.55
CA PHE A 3 6.81 -7.42 -16.49
C PHE A 3 6.84 -8.59 -15.50
N VAL A 4 7.93 -9.37 -15.51
CA VAL A 4 8.09 -10.52 -14.62
C VAL A 4 8.08 -10.05 -13.17
N PHE A 5 8.87 -9.02 -12.84
CA PHE A 5 8.94 -8.48 -11.49
C PHE A 5 7.58 -7.89 -11.04
N PHE A 6 6.90 -7.16 -11.93
CA PHE A 6 5.58 -6.59 -11.67
C PHE A 6 4.55 -7.66 -11.28
N TYR A 7 4.32 -8.64 -12.15
CA TYR A 7 3.32 -9.68 -11.91
C TYR A 7 3.72 -10.62 -10.78
N LEU A 8 5.02 -10.91 -10.62
CA LEU A 8 5.51 -11.73 -9.51
C LEU A 8 5.32 -11.02 -8.18
N SER A 9 5.52 -9.71 -8.11
CA SER A 9 5.26 -8.92 -6.89
C SER A 9 3.79 -8.97 -6.49
N ILE A 10 2.89 -8.78 -7.46
CA ILE A 10 1.43 -8.91 -7.22
C ILE A 10 1.09 -10.31 -6.72
N ALA A 11 1.53 -11.35 -7.45
CA ALA A 11 1.24 -12.74 -7.09
C ALA A 11 1.80 -13.09 -5.69
N ALA A 12 3.04 -12.68 -5.40
CA ALA A 12 3.67 -12.93 -4.11
C ALA A 12 2.90 -12.27 -2.96
N ILE A 13 2.53 -10.99 -3.09
CA ILE A 13 1.76 -10.28 -2.06
C ILE A 13 0.37 -10.89 -1.88
N LEU A 14 -0.31 -11.29 -2.95
CA LEU A 14 -1.61 -11.96 -2.85
C LEU A 14 -1.51 -13.33 -2.18
N ILE A 15 -0.45 -14.11 -2.48
CA ILE A 15 -0.17 -15.38 -1.80
C ILE A 15 0.09 -15.14 -0.32
N VAL A 16 0.92 -14.15 0.04
CA VAL A 16 1.18 -13.78 1.44
C VAL A 16 -0.12 -13.39 2.14
N LEU A 17 -0.95 -12.54 1.53
CA LEU A 17 -2.25 -12.17 2.09
C LEU A 17 -3.13 -13.41 2.30
N GLY A 18 -3.18 -14.32 1.32
CA GLY A 18 -3.92 -15.58 1.40
C GLY A 18 -3.45 -16.44 2.57
N ILE A 19 -2.14 -16.66 2.71
CA ILE A 19 -1.55 -17.42 3.82
C ILE A 19 -1.87 -16.75 5.16
N VAL A 20 -1.66 -15.44 5.27
CA VAL A 20 -1.91 -14.68 6.50
C VAL A 20 -3.38 -14.74 6.89
N SER A 21 -4.30 -14.70 5.92
CA SER A 21 -5.75 -14.74 6.17
C SER A 21 -6.22 -16.05 6.81
N ILE A 22 -5.46 -17.15 6.64
CA ILE A 22 -5.72 -18.43 7.31
C ILE A 22 -5.45 -18.32 8.82
N TYR A 23 -4.44 -17.55 9.22
CA TYR A 23 -4.05 -17.39 10.63
C TYR A 23 -4.67 -16.17 11.31
N LYS A 24 -5.05 -15.15 10.54
CA LYS A 24 -5.63 -13.89 11.02
C LYS A 24 -6.85 -13.55 10.16
N PRO A 25 -8.08 -13.68 10.70
CA PRO A 25 -9.29 -13.53 9.90
C PRO A 25 -9.42 -12.11 9.37
N LEU A 26 -9.82 -12.02 8.10
CA LEU A 26 -10.18 -10.76 7.46
C LEU A 26 -11.53 -10.31 8.01
N ASP A 27 -11.56 -9.15 8.65
CA ASP A 27 -12.79 -8.55 9.16
C ASP A 27 -13.24 -7.36 8.30
N PHE A 28 -14.39 -6.78 8.66
CA PHE A 28 -14.93 -5.62 7.97
C PHE A 28 -13.95 -4.43 7.92
N ARG A 29 -13.08 -4.28 8.93
CA ARG A 29 -12.08 -3.20 8.98
C ARG A 29 -11.05 -3.38 7.88
N CYS A 30 -10.60 -4.62 7.66
CA CYS A 30 -9.69 -4.95 6.56
C CYS A 30 -10.31 -4.60 5.19
N PHE A 31 -11.60 -4.88 5.00
CA PHE A 31 -12.32 -4.55 3.77
C PHE A 31 -12.42 -3.03 3.55
N VAL A 32 -12.76 -2.25 4.58
CA VAL A 32 -12.79 -0.78 4.50
C VAL A 32 -11.41 -0.20 4.17
N ILE A 33 -10.34 -0.76 4.76
CA ILE A 33 -8.95 -0.36 4.46
C ILE A 33 -8.61 -0.68 3.00
N ALA A 34 -8.99 -1.85 2.50
CA ALA A 34 -8.75 -2.22 1.11
C ALA A 34 -9.41 -1.26 0.12
N ILE A 35 -10.72 -1.01 0.27
CA ILE A 35 -11.47 -0.10 -0.61
C ILE A 35 -10.91 1.32 -0.54
N THR A 36 -10.69 1.84 0.67
CA THR A 36 -10.14 3.19 0.85
C THR A 36 -8.76 3.29 0.21
N THR A 37 -7.92 2.26 0.37
CA THR A 37 -6.60 2.20 -0.26
C THR A 37 -6.74 2.26 -1.78
N THR A 38 -7.59 1.44 -2.38
CA THR A 38 -7.80 1.45 -3.84
C THR A 38 -8.22 2.82 -4.33
N ALA A 39 -9.20 3.45 -3.69
CA ALA A 39 -9.68 4.76 -4.08
C ALA A 39 -8.56 5.83 -3.97
N CYS A 40 -7.90 5.90 -2.82
CA CYS A 40 -6.82 6.86 -2.59
C CYS A 40 -5.64 6.64 -3.54
N SER A 41 -5.22 5.38 -3.75
CA SER A 41 -4.09 5.08 -4.63
C SER A 41 -4.41 5.38 -6.09
N LEU A 42 -5.59 5.00 -6.58
CA LEU A 42 -5.95 5.29 -7.97
C LEU A 42 -6.03 6.79 -8.24
N VAL A 43 -6.59 7.56 -7.31
CA VAL A 43 -6.61 9.03 -7.42
C VAL A 43 -5.18 9.59 -7.40
N TYR A 44 -4.35 9.16 -6.45
CA TYR A 44 -2.98 9.62 -6.31
C TYR A 44 -2.13 9.30 -7.56
N GLU A 45 -2.18 8.06 -8.04
CA GLU A 45 -1.40 7.58 -9.18
C GLU A 45 -1.87 8.21 -10.49
N THR A 46 -3.19 8.38 -10.68
CA THR A 46 -3.72 9.04 -11.89
C THR A 46 -3.32 10.51 -11.92
N ILE A 47 -3.36 11.21 -10.79
CA ILE A 47 -2.97 12.63 -10.75
C ILE A 47 -1.45 12.77 -10.97
N LEU A 48 -0.63 12.03 -10.23
CA LEU A 48 0.81 12.24 -10.25
C LEU A 48 1.52 11.54 -11.42
N GLY A 49 1.12 10.29 -11.70
CA GLY A 49 1.67 9.50 -12.80
C GLY A 49 1.13 9.96 -14.14
N GLU A 50 -0.19 9.90 -14.34
CA GLU A 50 -0.79 10.14 -15.67
C GLU A 50 -0.95 11.64 -15.99
N TYR A 51 -1.50 12.45 -15.08
CA TYR A 51 -1.76 13.87 -15.38
C TYR A 51 -0.49 14.74 -15.30
N TYR A 52 0.30 14.61 -14.23
CA TYR A 52 1.56 15.36 -14.09
C TYR A 52 2.76 14.69 -14.75
N GLY A 53 2.64 13.43 -15.22
CA GLY A 53 3.72 12.74 -15.91
C GLY A 53 4.96 12.55 -15.03
N LEU A 54 4.82 12.41 -13.70
CA LEU A 54 5.96 12.35 -12.78
C LEU A 54 6.65 10.98 -12.78
N TYR A 55 5.91 9.94 -13.16
CA TYR A 55 6.40 8.59 -13.34
C TYR A 55 5.43 7.77 -14.20
N TYR A 56 5.91 6.66 -14.76
CA TYR A 56 5.07 5.69 -15.46
C TYR A 56 5.44 4.26 -15.08
N TYR A 57 4.50 3.35 -15.28
CA TYR A 57 4.71 1.92 -15.07
C TYR A 57 5.11 1.22 -16.36
N ILE A 58 6.27 0.56 -16.36
CA ILE A 58 6.84 -0.25 -17.45
C ILE A 58 7.07 0.52 -18.76
N ASN A 59 6.01 1.06 -19.37
CA ASN A 59 6.04 1.94 -20.54
C ASN A 59 4.93 3.01 -20.43
N GLU A 60 5.12 4.16 -21.07
CA GLU A 60 4.19 5.29 -20.96
C GLU A 60 2.81 5.01 -21.58
N LYS A 61 2.73 4.18 -22.64
CA LYS A 61 1.48 3.95 -23.38
C LYS A 61 0.49 3.10 -22.60
N ASP A 62 0.99 2.12 -21.87
CA ASP A 62 0.20 1.12 -21.15
C ASP A 62 0.21 1.36 -19.63
N SER A 63 0.88 2.43 -19.17
CA SER A 63 1.08 2.76 -17.75
C SER A 63 -0.20 2.69 -16.93
N ILE A 64 -1.29 3.25 -17.47
CA ILE A 64 -2.60 3.27 -16.81
C ILE A 64 -3.12 1.88 -16.43
N ILE A 65 -2.86 0.85 -17.25
CA ILE A 65 -3.31 -0.53 -16.96
C ILE A 65 -2.55 -1.06 -15.73
N TYR A 66 -1.25 -0.81 -15.65
CA TYR A 66 -0.42 -1.25 -14.53
C TYR A 66 -0.69 -0.45 -13.25
N ILE A 67 -1.02 0.83 -13.37
CA ILE A 67 -1.51 1.66 -12.26
C ILE A 67 -2.80 1.06 -11.70
N VAL A 68 -3.77 0.74 -12.57
CA VAL A 68 -5.05 0.15 -12.15
C VAL A 68 -4.84 -1.21 -11.47
N LEU A 69 -4.03 -2.09 -12.06
CA LEU A 69 -3.71 -3.39 -11.49
C LEU A 69 -3.04 -3.25 -10.11
N SER A 70 -2.07 -2.34 -9.96
CA SER A 70 -1.39 -2.10 -8.68
C SER A 70 -2.33 -1.49 -7.64
N GLY A 71 -3.15 -0.53 -8.04
CA GLY A 71 -4.12 0.15 -7.19
C GLY A 71 -5.22 -0.76 -6.65
N ILE A 72 -5.60 -1.80 -7.40
CA ILE A 72 -6.64 -2.75 -6.98
C ILE A 72 -6.06 -3.97 -6.27
N LEU A 73 -4.92 -4.51 -6.74
CA LEU A 73 -4.41 -5.79 -6.26
C LEU A 73 -3.24 -5.65 -5.29
N LEU A 74 -2.29 -4.77 -5.57
CA LEU A 74 -1.03 -4.70 -4.82
C LEU A 74 -1.17 -3.85 -3.55
N TYR A 75 -1.54 -2.59 -3.71
CA TYR A 75 -1.56 -1.64 -2.60
C TYR A 75 -2.60 -1.99 -1.52
N PRO A 76 -3.84 -2.38 -1.87
CA PRO A 76 -4.82 -2.80 -0.88
C PRO A 76 -4.34 -4.03 -0.10
N ALA A 77 -3.74 -5.01 -0.78
CA ALA A 77 -3.23 -6.21 -0.13
C ALA A 77 -2.09 -5.88 0.85
N LEU A 78 -1.15 -5.01 0.47
CA LEU A 78 -0.09 -4.53 1.36
C LEU A 78 -0.65 -3.83 2.61
N ASN A 79 -1.61 -2.93 2.45
CA ASN A 79 -2.21 -2.21 3.57
C ASN A 79 -3.06 -3.11 4.47
N VAL A 80 -3.72 -4.14 3.91
CA VAL A 80 -4.42 -5.16 4.70
C VAL A 80 -3.43 -5.99 5.51
N ILE A 81 -2.34 -6.47 4.90
CA ILE A 81 -1.28 -7.20 5.63
C ILE A 81 -0.74 -6.33 6.77
N TYR A 82 -0.47 -5.05 6.51
CA TYR A 82 -0.03 -4.09 7.51
C TYR A 82 -0.98 -4.04 8.73
N VAL A 83 -2.29 -3.88 8.51
CA VAL A 83 -3.23 -3.79 9.64
C VAL A 83 -3.45 -5.12 10.38
N LEU A 84 -3.31 -6.26 9.70
CA LEU A 84 -3.43 -7.59 10.32
C LEU A 84 -2.31 -7.85 11.35
N PHE A 85 -1.11 -7.31 11.09
CA PHE A 85 0.05 -7.44 12.00
C PHE A 85 0.28 -6.22 12.89
N LEU A 86 -0.57 -5.19 12.79
CA LEU A 86 -0.43 -3.98 13.58
C LEU A 86 -0.50 -4.27 15.09
N PRO A 87 0.57 -3.96 15.86
CA PRO A 87 0.57 -4.15 17.30
C PRO A 87 -0.48 -3.30 18.03
N LYS A 88 -0.98 -3.81 19.16
CA LYS A 88 -1.91 -3.06 20.03
C LYS A 88 -1.22 -1.94 20.80
N GLU A 89 0.01 -2.17 21.23
CA GLU A 89 0.80 -1.21 22.01
C GLU A 89 1.36 -0.11 21.10
N ILE A 90 1.16 1.16 21.47
CA ILE A 90 1.50 2.33 20.64
C ILE A 90 3.00 2.36 20.28
N LYS A 91 3.90 2.10 21.23
CA LYS A 91 5.34 2.09 20.97
C LYS A 91 5.73 1.02 19.95
N LYS A 92 5.19 -0.20 20.10
CA LYS A 92 5.43 -1.30 19.15
C LYS A 92 4.80 -1.02 17.79
N ALA A 93 3.62 -0.41 17.77
CA ALA A 93 2.96 0.00 16.54
C ALA A 93 3.81 1.02 15.78
N PHE A 94 4.34 2.04 16.46
CA PHE A 94 5.21 3.03 15.84
C PHE A 94 6.47 2.40 15.23
N VAL A 95 7.18 1.55 15.99
CA VAL A 95 8.38 0.86 15.47
C VAL A 95 8.03 -0.03 14.27
N TYR A 96 6.91 -0.75 14.35
CA TYR A 96 6.40 -1.57 13.25
C TYR A 96 6.09 -0.74 12.00
N THR A 97 5.43 0.41 12.14
CA THR A 97 5.12 1.32 11.03
C THR A 97 6.38 1.88 10.40
N VAL A 98 7.38 2.27 11.19
CA VAL A 98 8.67 2.76 10.67
C VAL A 98 9.39 1.66 9.88
N PHE A 99 9.43 0.44 10.40
CA PHE A 99 10.01 -0.71 9.71
C PHE A 99 9.27 -1.03 8.40
N TRP A 100 7.94 -0.95 8.42
CA TRP A 100 7.11 -1.18 7.25
C TRP A 100 7.36 -0.12 6.17
N MET A 101 7.42 1.17 6.55
CA MET A 101 7.79 2.25 5.63
C MET A 101 9.17 2.04 5.00
N ALA A 102 10.17 1.64 5.80
CA ALA A 102 11.49 1.33 5.28
C ALA A 102 11.45 0.18 4.26
N THR A 103 10.65 -0.86 4.52
CA THR A 103 10.46 -1.99 3.59
C THR A 103 9.80 -1.52 2.29
N MET A 104 8.83 -0.62 2.36
CA MET A 104 8.17 -0.05 1.18
C MET A 104 9.11 0.82 0.34
N ILE A 105 9.99 1.60 0.96
CA ILE A 105 11.02 2.37 0.26
C ILE A 105 12.00 1.42 -0.45
N ILE A 106 12.40 0.32 0.19
CA ILE A 106 13.23 -0.70 -0.45
C ILE A 106 12.50 -1.31 -1.66
N PHE A 107 11.22 -1.64 -1.51
CA PHE A 107 10.41 -2.19 -2.60
C PHE A 107 10.29 -1.23 -3.79
N GLU A 108 10.07 0.06 -3.53
CA GLU A 108 10.10 1.12 -4.55
C GLU A 108 11.46 1.19 -5.24
N TYR A 109 12.56 1.17 -4.48
CA TYR A 109 13.91 1.19 -5.04
C TYR A 109 14.18 -0.01 -5.96
N VAL A 110 13.76 -1.22 -5.55
CA VAL A 110 13.85 -2.41 -6.41
C VAL A 110 12.96 -2.28 -7.65
N SER A 111 11.78 -1.66 -7.52
CA SER A 111 10.89 -1.38 -8.65
C SER A 111 11.53 -0.42 -9.67
N LEU A 112 12.32 0.54 -9.21
CA LEU A 112 13.11 1.43 -10.07
C LEU A 112 14.27 0.68 -10.75
N LEU A 113 15.02 -0.12 -10.01
CA LEU A 113 16.14 -0.91 -10.54
C LEU A 113 15.68 -1.90 -11.63
N THR A 114 14.52 -2.52 -11.42
CA THR A 114 13.90 -3.43 -12.39
C THR A 114 13.21 -2.70 -13.53
N LYS A 115 13.14 -1.36 -13.49
CA LYS A 115 12.43 -0.46 -14.40
C LYS A 115 10.92 -0.72 -14.46
N THR A 116 10.36 -1.31 -13.42
CA THR A 116 8.93 -1.56 -13.28
C THR A 116 8.17 -0.25 -13.10
N ILE A 117 8.77 0.65 -12.33
CA ILE A 117 8.38 2.06 -12.26
C ILE A 117 9.55 2.87 -12.81
N VAL A 118 9.27 3.89 -13.61
CA VAL A 118 10.28 4.80 -14.15
C VAL A 118 9.91 6.21 -13.77
N PHE A 119 10.82 6.87 -13.05
CA PHE A 119 10.65 8.27 -12.66
C PHE A 119 11.14 9.20 -13.76
N THR A 120 10.26 10.11 -14.16
CA THR A 120 10.50 11.15 -15.17
C THR A 120 10.68 12.52 -14.50
N GLY A 121 9.82 12.83 -13.53
CA GLY A 121 9.86 14.07 -12.74
C GLY A 121 9.81 13.86 -11.23
N TRP A 122 9.49 12.64 -10.78
CA TRP A 122 9.41 12.31 -9.36
C TRP A 122 10.80 12.19 -8.72
N LYS A 123 10.98 12.82 -7.56
CA LYS A 123 12.17 12.66 -6.73
C LYS A 123 11.83 11.79 -5.52
N PRO A 124 12.39 10.56 -5.41
CA PRO A 124 12.06 9.67 -4.30
C PRO A 124 12.31 10.30 -2.93
N MET A 125 13.38 11.08 -2.81
CA MET A 125 13.59 11.95 -1.66
C MET A 125 13.28 13.41 -2.05
N PRO A 126 12.37 14.12 -1.35
CA PRO A 126 11.64 13.70 -0.13
C PRO A 126 10.24 13.09 -0.41
N TRP A 127 9.79 13.05 -1.65
CA TRP A 127 8.36 12.87 -1.94
C TRP A 127 7.83 11.47 -1.65
N SER A 128 8.61 10.41 -1.90
CA SER A 128 8.20 9.04 -1.54
C SER A 128 8.10 8.88 -0.02
N LEU A 129 9.03 9.47 0.74
CA LEU A 129 8.97 9.46 2.21
C LEU A 129 7.69 10.13 2.73
N ILE A 130 7.36 11.31 2.21
CA ILE A 130 6.13 12.03 2.58
C ILE A 130 4.89 11.19 2.25
N THR A 131 4.90 10.53 1.09
CA THR A 131 3.79 9.68 0.64
C THR A 131 3.59 8.49 1.58
N TYR A 132 4.67 7.81 1.99
CA TYR A 132 4.57 6.69 2.93
C TYR A 132 4.13 7.15 4.33
N ILE A 133 4.65 8.27 4.83
CA ILE A 133 4.21 8.84 6.11
C ILE A 133 2.71 9.14 6.06
N GLY A 134 2.26 9.86 5.04
CA GLY A 134 0.84 10.17 4.87
C GLY A 134 -0.02 8.92 4.77
N THR A 135 0.43 7.93 3.99
CA THR A 135 -0.26 6.65 3.78
C THR A 135 -0.47 5.90 5.08
N TYR A 136 0.61 5.62 5.80
CA TYR A 136 0.49 4.82 7.02
C TYR A 136 -0.12 5.58 8.19
N LEU A 137 -0.05 6.92 8.19
CA LEU A 137 -0.78 7.75 9.14
C LEU A 137 -2.30 7.59 8.97
N TRP A 138 -2.82 7.71 7.75
CA TRP A 138 -4.27 7.60 7.53
C TRP A 138 -4.74 6.15 7.71
N VAL A 139 -3.98 5.15 7.25
CA VAL A 139 -4.31 3.72 7.42
C VAL A 139 -4.38 3.38 8.91
N TYR A 140 -3.37 3.77 9.69
CA TYR A 140 -3.33 3.57 11.14
C TYR A 140 -4.53 4.24 11.82
N THR A 141 -4.77 5.51 11.52
CA THR A 141 -5.83 6.31 12.15
C THR A 141 -7.21 5.72 11.85
N LEU A 142 -7.48 5.38 10.60
CA LEU A 142 -8.75 4.79 10.18
C LEU A 142 -8.98 3.43 10.85
N TYR A 143 -7.96 2.56 10.87
CA TYR A 143 -8.05 1.25 11.50
C TYR A 143 -8.31 1.37 13.01
N LYS A 144 -7.58 2.24 13.71
CA LYS A 144 -7.76 2.48 15.16
C LYS A 144 -9.10 3.13 15.49
N PHE A 145 -9.60 4.03 14.66
CA PHE A 145 -10.91 4.63 14.81
C PHE A 145 -12.02 3.55 14.77
N MET A 146 -11.95 2.62 13.81
CA MET A 146 -12.90 1.51 13.71
C MET A 146 -12.73 0.48 14.83
N GLU A 147 -11.50 0.21 15.28
CA GLU A 147 -11.23 -0.65 16.44
C GLU A 147 -11.92 -0.11 17.70
N ARG A 148 -11.83 1.21 17.95
CA ARG A 148 -12.43 1.84 19.12
C ARG A 148 -13.97 1.79 19.09
N LYS A 149 -14.59 1.93 17.92
CA LYS A 149 -16.06 1.92 17.77
C LYS A 149 -16.68 0.55 18.09
N LYS A 150 -15.98 -0.56 17.82
CA LYS A 150 -16.44 -1.91 18.18
C LYS A 150 -16.58 -2.08 19.70
N TYR A 151 -15.62 -1.57 20.49
CA TYR A 151 -15.71 -1.61 21.95
C TYR A 151 -16.90 -0.83 22.51
N PHE A 152 -17.36 0.24 21.85
CA PHE A 152 -18.52 1.00 22.28
C PHE A 152 -19.86 0.30 22.02
N GLN A 153 -19.93 -0.62 21.04
CA GLN A 153 -21.17 -1.36 20.74
C GLN A 153 -21.36 -2.60 21.61
N GLU A 154 -20.30 -3.12 22.25
CA GLU A 154 -20.37 -4.26 23.18
C GLU A 154 -20.58 -3.82 24.65
N SER A 155 -20.69 -2.50 24.92
CA SER A 155 -20.80 -1.92 26.28
C SER A 155 -22.20 -1.40 26.64
N TYR A 156 -23.23 -1.71 25.83
CA TYR A 156 -24.65 -1.39 26.05
C TYR A 156 -25.49 -2.66 25.92
#